data_AF-A0A8E6B6F6-F1
#
_entry.id   AF-A0A8E6B6F6-F1
#
_cell.length_a   1.000
_cell.length_b   1.000
_cell.length_c   1.000
_cell.angle_alpha   90.00
_cell.angle_beta   90.00
_cell.angle_gamma   90.00
#
_symmetry.space_group_name_H-M   'P 1'
#
loop_
_entity.id
_entity.type
_entity.pdbx_description
1 polymer ?
#
loop_
_entity_poly.entity_id
_entity_poly.type
_entity_poly.pdbx_seq_one_letter_code
_entity_poly.pdbx_strand_id
1 'polypeptide(L)'
;MEKNTWLLYVLMAGLCWGTYVPLIAFGGKNLSVGPSAPFAGRYAAFLGVGVAYMIIAVLFPLIRSQVVSEPILGKGTSVGLIFALLAGTAGALGALGVIFATATAGPEDRIYIAPLIFTLAPLLNTVVSLFWHPTADNPLHFGAPEQMPSWKLFVGVVAVGIGAGLILLSKEELEQKPAPAPIVKTEPAKE
;
A
#
# COMPACT_ATOMS: atom_id res chain seq x y z
N MET A 1 -16.65 -7.38 -23.65
CA MET A 1 -16.42 -7.03 -22.24
C MET A 1 -17.39 -5.93 -21.88
N GLU A 2 -18.03 -6.01 -20.71
CA GLU A 2 -18.96 -4.96 -20.28
C GLU A 2 -18.20 -3.64 -20.05
N LYS A 3 -18.86 -2.52 -20.34
CA LYS A 3 -18.29 -1.15 -20.27
C LYS A 3 -17.64 -0.81 -18.92
N ASN A 4 -18.02 -1.53 -17.86
CA ASN A 4 -17.66 -1.23 -16.48
C ASN A 4 -16.80 -2.31 -15.80
N THR A 5 -16.32 -3.34 -16.52
CA THR A 5 -15.50 -4.42 -15.91
C THR A 5 -14.24 -3.90 -15.21
N TRP A 6 -13.68 -2.77 -15.64
CA TRP A 6 -12.53 -2.14 -14.99
C TRP A 6 -12.79 -1.75 -13.51
N LEU A 7 -14.04 -1.43 -13.13
CA LEU A 7 -14.40 -1.14 -11.74
C LEU A 7 -14.19 -2.35 -10.84
N LEU A 8 -14.45 -3.56 -11.34
CA LEU A 8 -14.19 -4.79 -10.60
C LEU A 8 -12.70 -4.95 -10.29
N TYR A 9 -11.81 -4.64 -11.26
CA TYR A 9 -10.37 -4.67 -11.03
C TYR A 9 -9.90 -3.59 -10.07
N VAL A 10 -10.52 -2.41 -10.09
CA VAL A 10 -10.25 -1.34 -9.10
C VAL A 10 -10.65 -1.80 -7.70
N LEU A 11 -11.83 -2.40 -7.54
CA LEU A 11 -12.28 -2.94 -6.25
C LEU A 11 -11.35 -4.05 -5.76
N MET A 12 -10.97 -4.98 -6.62
CA MET A 12 -10.02 -6.04 -6.31
C MET A 12 -8.67 -5.46 -5.87
N ALA A 13 -8.11 -4.51 -6.61
CA ALA A 13 -6.85 -3.85 -6.26
C ALA A 13 -6.94 -3.13 -4.91
N GLY A 14 -8.04 -2.41 -4.67
CA GLY A 14 -8.31 -1.76 -3.39
C GLY A 14 -8.40 -2.73 -2.22
N LEU A 15 -9.07 -3.88 -2.41
CA LEU A 15 -9.16 -4.93 -1.39
C LEU A 15 -7.79 -5.56 -1.09
N CYS A 16 -7.01 -5.89 -2.11
CA CYS A 16 -5.68 -6.47 -1.94
C CYS A 16 -4.73 -5.53 -1.21
N TRP A 17 -4.65 -4.26 -1.63
CA TRP A 17 -3.77 -3.27 -0.98
C TRP A 17 -4.28 -2.85 0.40
N GLY A 18 -5.59 -2.71 0.58
CA GLY A 18 -6.20 -2.35 1.87
C GLY A 18 -5.98 -3.42 2.95
N THR A 19 -5.97 -4.70 2.57
CA THR A 19 -5.71 -5.82 3.49
C THR A 19 -4.23 -6.14 3.65
N TYR A 20 -3.35 -5.64 2.78
CA TYR A 20 -1.92 -5.94 2.78
C TYR A 20 -1.22 -5.62 4.11
N VAL A 21 -1.38 -4.39 4.62
CA VAL A 21 -0.68 -3.91 5.83
C VAL A 21 -1.00 -4.76 7.08
N PRO A 22 -2.27 -5.05 7.43
CA PRO A 22 -2.56 -5.91 8.57
C PRO A 22 -2.06 -7.35 8.37
N LEU A 23 -2.17 -7.91 7.16
CA LEU A 23 -1.67 -9.26 6.86
C LEU A 23 -0.16 -9.36 7.05
N ILE A 24 0.62 -8.42 6.53
CA ILE A 24 2.08 -8.44 6.65
C ILE A 24 2.55 -8.13 8.07
N ALA A 25 1.86 -7.23 8.78
CA ALA A 25 2.14 -6.92 10.17
C ALA A 25 1.92 -8.15 11.07
N PHE A 26 0.81 -8.86 10.87
CA PHE A 26 0.48 -10.11 11.55
C PHE A 26 1.44 -11.23 11.17
N GLY A 27 1.68 -11.46 9.89
CA GLY A 27 2.62 -12.48 9.40
C GLY A 27 4.02 -12.29 9.98
N GLY A 28 4.56 -11.07 9.91
CA GLY A 28 5.90 -10.78 10.46
C GLY A 28 5.99 -10.93 11.98
N LYS A 29 4.90 -10.70 12.72
CA LYS A 29 4.83 -10.97 14.17
C LYS A 29 4.90 -12.48 14.45
N ASN A 30 4.15 -13.29 13.71
CA ASN A 30 4.10 -14.75 13.90
C ASN A 30 5.35 -15.48 13.39
N LEU A 31 6.12 -14.85 12.48
CA LEU A 31 7.41 -15.35 12.01
C LEU A 31 8.60 -14.84 12.84
N SER A 32 8.36 -14.08 13.92
CA SER A 32 9.44 -13.57 14.76
C SER A 32 10.08 -14.68 15.59
N VAL A 33 11.41 -14.74 15.61
CA VAL A 33 12.20 -15.81 16.24
C VAL A 33 12.77 -15.43 17.61
N GLY A 34 12.21 -14.39 18.23
CA GLY A 34 12.59 -13.92 19.57
C GLY A 34 13.41 -12.63 19.59
N PRO A 35 13.78 -12.15 20.79
CA PRO A 35 14.36 -10.82 20.98
C PRO A 35 15.76 -10.63 20.39
N SER A 36 16.50 -11.72 20.17
CA SER A 36 17.86 -11.70 19.61
C SER A 36 17.91 -11.33 18.12
N ALA A 37 16.78 -11.42 17.41
CA ALA A 37 16.69 -11.06 15.99
C ALA A 37 15.36 -10.33 15.69
N PRO A 38 15.22 -9.06 16.11
CA PRO A 38 13.95 -8.33 16.08
C PRO A 38 13.35 -8.14 14.67
N PHE A 39 14.19 -8.19 13.62
CA PHE A 39 13.75 -8.03 12.22
C PHE A 39 13.60 -9.34 11.46
N ALA A 40 14.00 -10.49 12.00
CA ALA A 40 14.02 -11.75 11.26
C ALA A 40 12.62 -12.15 10.73
N GLY A 41 11.58 -12.01 11.57
CA GLY A 41 10.20 -12.27 11.13
C GLY A 41 9.71 -11.32 10.04
N ARG A 42 10.24 -10.09 10.00
CA ARG A 42 9.90 -9.07 8.99
C ARG A 42 10.51 -9.41 7.63
N TYR A 43 11.78 -9.82 7.63
CA TYR A 43 12.43 -10.30 6.41
C TYR A 43 11.82 -11.61 5.90
N ALA A 44 11.46 -12.53 6.80
CA ALA A 44 10.75 -13.75 6.42
C ALA A 44 9.39 -13.45 5.78
N ALA A 45 8.64 -12.49 6.34
CA ALA A 45 7.39 -12.03 5.76
C ALA A 45 7.61 -11.38 4.37
N PHE A 46 8.64 -10.54 4.21
CA PHE A 46 9.00 -9.95 2.92
C PHE A 46 9.41 -10.99 1.88
N LEU A 47 10.14 -12.03 2.28
CA LEU A 47 10.47 -13.17 1.41
C LEU A 47 9.19 -13.86 0.92
N GLY A 48 8.20 -14.03 1.80
CA GLY A 48 6.88 -14.53 1.42
C GLY A 48 6.18 -13.67 0.36
N VAL A 49 6.28 -12.34 0.48
CA VAL A 49 5.80 -11.39 -0.55
C VAL A 49 6.54 -11.60 -1.87
N GLY A 50 7.87 -11.78 -1.83
CA GLY A 50 8.69 -12.06 -3.01
C GLY A 50 8.28 -13.34 -3.74
N VAL A 51 8.01 -14.43 -3.00
CA VAL A 51 7.50 -15.68 -3.58
C VAL A 51 6.14 -15.46 -4.25
N ALA A 52 5.22 -14.76 -3.58
CA ALA A 52 3.92 -14.44 -4.15
C ALA A 52 4.05 -13.61 -5.44
N TYR A 53 4.97 -12.64 -5.47
CA TYR A 53 5.25 -11.84 -6.66
C TYR A 53 5.85 -12.68 -7.78
N MET A 54 6.74 -13.63 -7.49
CA MET A 54 7.24 -14.55 -8.52
C MET A 54 6.09 -15.37 -9.13
N ILE A 55 5.19 -15.90 -8.30
CA ILE A 55 4.05 -16.70 -8.80
C ILE A 55 3.12 -15.84 -9.65
N ILE A 56 2.71 -14.66 -9.16
CA ILE A 56 1.68 -13.85 -9.82
C ILE A 56 2.25 -12.95 -10.92
N ALA A 57 3.40 -12.31 -10.71
CA ALA A 57 3.98 -11.38 -11.67
C ALA A 57 4.85 -12.05 -12.74
N VAL A 58 5.30 -13.29 -12.52
CA VAL A 58 6.13 -14.04 -13.49
C VAL A 58 5.40 -15.26 -14.02
N LEU A 59 4.97 -16.19 -13.17
CA LEU A 59 4.40 -17.45 -13.68
C LEU A 59 3.02 -17.26 -14.33
N PHE A 60 2.14 -16.47 -13.72
CA PHE A 60 0.81 -16.22 -14.30
C PHE A 60 0.83 -15.66 -15.73
N PRO A 61 1.57 -14.56 -16.06
CA PRO A 61 1.60 -14.06 -17.43
C PRO A 61 2.25 -15.05 -18.40
N LEU A 62 3.28 -15.80 -17.99
CA LEU A 62 3.90 -16.83 -18.83
C LEU A 62 2.93 -17.98 -19.16
N ILE A 63 2.16 -18.45 -18.18
CA ILE A 63 1.16 -19.49 -18.40
C ILE A 63 0.04 -18.95 -19.29
N ARG A 64 -0.45 -17.74 -19.00
CA ARG A 64 -1.55 -17.11 -19.75
C ARG A 64 -1.17 -16.81 -21.20
N SER A 65 0.09 -16.46 -21.47
CA SER A 65 0.57 -16.27 -22.84
C SER A 65 0.60 -17.59 -23.61
N GLN A 66 0.98 -18.69 -22.97
CA GLN A 66 1.00 -20.02 -23.59
C GLN A 66 -0.41 -20.54 -23.87
N VAL A 67 -1.35 -20.35 -22.93
CA VAL A 67 -2.74 -20.83 -23.08
C VAL A 67 -3.49 -20.11 -24.20
N VAL A 68 -3.23 -18.81 -24.40
CA VAL A 68 -3.99 -17.98 -25.36
C VAL A 68 -3.16 -17.62 -26.61
N SER A 69 -1.92 -18.13 -26.71
CA SER A 69 -1.01 -17.89 -27.84
C SER A 69 -0.76 -16.40 -28.13
N GLU A 70 -0.72 -15.57 -27.08
CA GLU A 70 -0.40 -14.14 -27.20
C GLU A 70 1.12 -13.93 -27.01
N PRO A 71 1.80 -13.24 -27.94
CA PRO A 71 3.22 -12.96 -27.79
C PRO A 71 3.48 -11.98 -26.63
N ILE A 72 4.41 -12.33 -25.73
CA ILE A 72 4.78 -11.50 -24.57
C ILE A 72 5.60 -10.26 -24.98
N LEU A 73 6.44 -10.39 -26.01
CA LEU A 73 7.38 -9.35 -26.45
C LEU A 73 6.99 -8.82 -27.83
N GLY A 74 6.96 -7.49 -27.98
CA GLY A 74 6.59 -6.78 -29.20
C GLY A 74 7.65 -5.79 -29.68
N LYS A 75 7.31 -4.92 -30.65
CA LYS A 75 8.18 -3.80 -31.05
C LYS A 75 8.15 -2.71 -29.98
N GLY A 76 9.31 -2.15 -29.58
CA GLY A 76 9.42 -1.17 -28.48
C GLY A 76 9.63 -1.79 -27.08
N THR A 77 9.87 -3.10 -27.02
CA THR A 77 10.01 -3.89 -25.79
C THR A 77 11.01 -3.33 -24.78
N SER A 78 12.16 -2.77 -25.20
CA SER A 78 13.22 -2.38 -24.27
C SER A 78 12.81 -1.24 -23.33
N VAL A 79 12.12 -0.21 -23.83
CA VAL A 79 11.67 0.93 -23.02
C VAL A 79 10.53 0.48 -22.10
N GLY A 80 9.55 -0.24 -22.64
CA GLY A 80 8.44 -0.79 -21.84
C GLY A 80 8.90 -1.70 -20.71
N LEU A 81 9.90 -2.57 -20.97
CA LEU A 81 10.50 -3.42 -19.96
C LEU A 81 11.22 -2.62 -18.87
N ILE A 82 11.98 -1.59 -19.22
CA ILE A 82 12.65 -0.74 -18.22
C ILE A 82 11.63 -0.09 -17.30
N PHE A 83 10.56 0.52 -17.83
CA PHE A 83 9.54 1.15 -17.00
C PHE A 83 8.72 0.14 -16.20
N ALA A 84 8.46 -1.06 -16.74
CA ALA A 84 7.83 -2.14 -15.98
C ALA A 84 8.72 -2.62 -14.83
N LEU A 85 10.03 -2.74 -15.04
CA LEU A 85 11.00 -3.07 -14.00
C LEU A 85 11.06 -1.97 -12.93
N LEU A 86 11.13 -0.70 -13.32
CA LEU A 86 11.11 0.44 -12.39
C LEU A 86 9.82 0.46 -11.57
N ALA A 87 8.67 0.21 -12.19
CA ALA A 87 7.38 0.10 -11.51
C ALA A 87 7.38 -1.07 -10.50
N GLY A 88 7.91 -2.23 -10.89
CA GLY A 88 8.08 -3.40 -10.02
C GLY A 88 9.01 -3.11 -8.83
N THR A 89 10.14 -2.44 -9.07
CA THR A 89 11.06 -2.00 -8.02
C THR A 89 10.39 -1.01 -7.07
N ALA A 90 9.65 -0.02 -7.58
CA ALA A 90 8.90 0.92 -6.76
C ALA A 90 7.87 0.20 -5.87
N GLY A 91 7.16 -0.79 -6.42
CA GLY A 91 6.23 -1.64 -5.64
C GLY A 91 6.93 -2.44 -4.54
N ALA A 92 8.05 -3.08 -4.85
CA ALA A 92 8.83 -3.87 -3.89
C ALA A 92 9.43 -2.99 -2.77
N LEU A 93 9.95 -1.82 -3.11
CA LEU A 93 10.46 -0.85 -2.14
C LEU A 93 9.32 -0.28 -1.27
N GLY A 94 8.14 -0.04 -1.85
CA GLY A 94 6.96 0.36 -1.10
C GLY A 94 6.52 -0.70 -0.08
N ALA A 95 6.48 -1.97 -0.50
CA ALA A 95 6.21 -3.11 0.39
C ALA A 95 7.25 -3.22 1.52
N LEU A 96 8.53 -3.07 1.21
CA LEU A 96 9.59 -3.05 2.20
C LEU A 96 9.45 -1.86 3.17
N GLY A 97 9.07 -0.70 2.66
CA GLY A 97 8.77 0.50 3.45
C GLY A 97 7.64 0.27 4.45
N VAL A 98 6.54 -0.37 4.04
CA VAL A 98 5.44 -0.77 4.95
C VAL A 98 5.95 -1.68 6.07
N ILE A 99 6.78 -2.67 5.72
CA ILE A 99 7.31 -3.64 6.69
C ILE A 99 8.21 -2.94 7.71
N PHE A 100 9.09 -2.04 7.28
CA PHE A 100 9.95 -1.30 8.21
C PHE A 100 9.19 -0.24 9.01
N ALA A 101 8.21 0.43 8.42
CA ALA A 101 7.33 1.34 9.15
C ALA A 101 6.61 0.58 10.28
N THR A 102 6.01 -0.58 9.98
CA THR A 102 5.30 -1.38 11.01
C THR A 102 6.24 -2.03 12.03
N ALA A 103 7.51 -2.27 11.67
CA ALA A 103 8.52 -2.80 12.56
C ALA A 103 9.05 -1.75 13.55
N THR A 104 9.20 -0.50 13.11
CA THR A 104 9.80 0.59 13.90
C THR A 104 8.78 1.45 14.64
N ALA A 105 7.53 1.51 14.17
CA ALA A 105 6.46 2.24 14.82
C ALA A 105 6.08 1.63 16.18
N GLY A 106 5.86 2.52 17.16
CA GLY A 106 5.26 2.18 18.45
C GLY A 106 3.84 1.61 18.29
N PRO A 107 3.30 0.92 19.31
CA PRO A 107 1.95 0.38 19.27
C PRO A 107 0.89 1.43 18.87
N GLU A 108 0.99 2.63 19.44
CA GLU A 108 0.14 3.79 19.15
C GLU A 108 0.32 4.35 17.74
N ASP A 109 1.51 4.22 17.13
CA ASP A 109 1.78 4.82 15.82
C ASP A 109 1.34 3.93 14.65
N ARG A 110 1.23 2.61 14.88
CA ARG A 110 0.94 1.62 13.83
C ARG A 110 -0.39 1.85 13.11
N ILE A 111 -1.34 2.48 13.80
CA ILE A 111 -2.65 2.78 13.22
C ILE A 111 -2.59 3.83 12.12
N TYR A 112 -1.57 4.71 12.14
CA TYR A 112 -1.41 5.80 11.18
C TYR A 112 -0.71 5.36 9.89
N ILE A 113 0.05 4.26 9.92
CA ILE A 113 0.91 3.84 8.80
C ILE A 113 0.11 3.65 7.50
N ALA A 114 -0.93 2.79 7.53
CA ALA A 114 -1.67 2.50 6.31
C ALA A 114 -2.42 3.74 5.78
N PRO A 115 -3.18 4.49 6.60
CA PRO A 115 -3.87 5.68 6.12
C PRO A 115 -2.91 6.75 5.58
N LEU A 116 -1.74 6.98 6.20
CA LEU A 116 -0.75 7.92 5.68
C LEU A 116 -0.23 7.49 4.30
N ILE A 117 0.18 6.23 4.14
CA ILE A 117 0.70 5.71 2.87
C ILE A 117 -0.36 5.78 1.77
N PHE A 118 -1.57 5.29 2.05
CA PHE A 118 -2.64 5.23 1.05
C PHE A 118 -3.31 6.58 0.78
N THR A 119 -3.07 7.59 1.62
CA THR A 119 -3.44 8.97 1.35
C THR A 119 -2.38 9.68 0.53
N LEU A 120 -1.09 9.45 0.80
CA LEU A 120 0.01 10.05 0.05
C LEU A 120 0.16 9.48 -1.37
N ALA A 121 -0.08 8.18 -1.55
CA ALA A 121 0.05 7.51 -2.84
C ALA A 121 -0.74 8.18 -3.98
N PRO A 122 -2.06 8.45 -3.84
CA PRO A 122 -2.81 9.14 -4.90
C PRO A 122 -2.31 10.56 -5.13
N LEU A 123 -1.91 11.30 -4.08
CA LEU A 123 -1.36 12.66 -4.22
C LEU A 123 -0.06 12.66 -5.02
N LEU A 124 0.87 11.78 -4.69
CA LEU A 124 2.14 11.63 -5.41
C LEU A 124 1.90 11.20 -6.86
N ASN A 125 0.98 10.26 -7.09
CA ASN A 125 0.62 9.84 -8.44
C ASN A 125 0.06 11.00 -9.26
N THR A 126 -0.81 11.82 -8.68
CA THR A 126 -1.35 13.01 -9.35
C THR A 126 -0.26 14.03 -9.65
N VAL A 127 0.62 14.33 -8.69
CA VAL A 127 1.75 15.24 -8.91
C VAL A 127 2.66 14.74 -10.02
N VAL A 128 3.08 13.47 -9.97
CA VAL A 128 3.93 12.88 -11.02
C VAL A 128 3.23 12.95 -12.37
N SER A 129 1.94 12.62 -12.43
CA SER A 129 1.15 12.64 -13.68
C SER A 129 0.91 14.05 -14.23
N LEU A 130 0.98 15.09 -13.39
CA LEU A 130 0.90 16.48 -13.82
C LEU A 130 2.17 16.96 -14.51
N PHE A 131 3.33 16.44 -14.13
CA PHE A 131 4.62 16.90 -14.65
C PHE A 131 5.26 15.93 -15.63
N TRP A 132 4.88 14.65 -15.62
CA TRP A 132 5.47 13.62 -16.47
C TRP A 132 4.54 13.29 -17.63
N HIS A 133 4.96 13.69 -18.84
CA HIS A 133 4.21 13.51 -20.09
C HIS A 133 5.03 12.68 -21.08
N PRO A 134 5.21 11.36 -20.83
CA PRO A 134 6.04 10.51 -21.67
C PRO A 134 5.50 10.43 -23.10
N THR A 135 6.38 10.58 -24.09
CA THR A 135 6.08 10.34 -25.50
C THR A 135 6.86 9.13 -26.01
N ALA A 136 6.46 8.58 -27.17
CA ALA A 136 7.14 7.42 -27.76
C ALA A 136 8.65 7.66 -28.01
N ASP A 137 9.00 8.89 -28.39
CA ASP A 137 10.38 9.28 -28.71
C ASP A 137 11.15 9.84 -27.49
N ASN A 138 10.44 10.34 -26.47
CA ASN A 138 11.04 10.86 -25.25
C ASN A 138 10.25 10.40 -23.99
N PRO A 139 10.60 9.25 -23.42
CA PRO A 139 9.88 8.69 -22.27
C PRO A 139 10.14 9.45 -20.95
N LEU A 140 11.18 10.27 -20.86
CA LEU A 140 11.48 11.11 -19.69
C LEU A 140 11.14 12.58 -19.96
N HIS A 141 10.08 12.82 -20.72
CA HIS A 141 9.61 14.17 -20.98
C HIS A 141 8.85 14.72 -19.76
N PHE A 142 9.50 15.63 -19.03
CA PHE A 142 8.90 16.39 -17.95
C PHE A 142 8.62 17.82 -18.39
N GLY A 143 7.41 18.30 -18.13
CA GLY A 143 6.96 19.64 -18.52
C GLY A 143 6.00 20.22 -17.48
N ALA A 144 5.90 21.55 -17.44
CA ALA A 144 4.82 22.18 -16.68
C ALA A 144 3.47 21.86 -17.36
N PRO A 145 2.38 21.69 -16.59
CA PRO A 145 1.06 21.46 -17.17
C PRO A 145 0.71 22.59 -18.16
N GLU A 146 0.36 22.26 -19.40
CA GLU A 146 -0.12 23.25 -20.39
C GLU A 146 -1.35 24.01 -19.89
N GLN A 147 -2.16 23.34 -19.07
CA GLN A 147 -3.28 23.94 -18.37
C GLN A 147 -3.09 23.74 -16.87
N MET A 148 -3.14 24.84 -16.11
CA MET A 148 -3.07 24.76 -14.66
C MET A 148 -4.19 23.84 -14.12
N PRO A 149 -3.89 23.02 -13.11
CA PRO A 149 -4.91 22.17 -12.50
C PRO A 149 -6.10 23.01 -12.04
N SER A 150 -7.31 22.53 -12.35
CA SER A 150 -8.55 23.15 -11.88
C SER A 150 -8.53 23.26 -10.34
N TRP A 151 -9.20 24.28 -9.79
CA TRP A 151 -9.38 24.46 -8.34
C TRP A 151 -9.86 23.17 -7.62
N LYS A 152 -10.58 22.31 -8.36
CA LYS A 152 -11.04 20.99 -7.92
C LYS A 152 -9.92 20.08 -7.41
N LEU A 153 -8.72 20.17 -7.99
CA LEU A 153 -7.57 19.39 -7.51
C LEU A 153 -7.25 19.76 -6.07
N PHE A 154 -7.06 21.04 -5.79
CA PHE A 154 -6.70 21.52 -4.45
C PHE A 154 -7.77 21.19 -3.42
N VAL A 155 -9.04 21.37 -3.79
CA VAL A 155 -10.17 20.95 -2.92
C VAL A 155 -10.19 19.45 -2.71
N GLY A 156 -9.88 18.66 -3.74
CA GLY A 156 -9.72 17.21 -3.64
C GLY A 156 -8.60 16.80 -2.68
N VAL A 157 -7.44 17.46 -2.75
CA VAL A 157 -6.31 17.21 -1.81
C VAL A 157 -6.74 17.47 -0.37
N VAL A 158 -7.40 18.61 -0.11
CA VAL A 158 -7.90 18.95 1.22
C VAL A 158 -8.95 17.95 1.68
N ALA A 159 -9.91 17.58 0.82
CA ALA A 159 -10.96 16.62 1.16
C ALA A 159 -10.41 15.23 1.47
N VAL A 160 -9.39 14.77 0.73
CA VAL A 160 -8.67 13.51 0.99
C VAL A 160 -7.98 13.58 2.35
N GLY A 161 -7.30 14.69 2.67
CA GLY A 161 -6.68 14.89 3.98
C GLY A 161 -7.68 14.86 5.13
N ILE A 162 -8.82 15.53 4.97
CA ILE A 162 -9.91 15.51 5.96
C ILE A 162 -10.48 14.09 6.11
N GLY A 163 -10.76 13.40 5.00
CA GLY A 163 -11.29 12.04 5.02
C GLY A 163 -10.33 11.06 5.71
N ALA A 164 -9.03 11.14 5.40
CA ALA A 164 -8.01 10.35 6.08
C ALA A 164 -7.94 10.67 7.58
N GLY A 165 -8.00 11.97 7.94
CA GLY A 165 -8.05 12.42 9.33
C GLY A 165 -9.26 11.87 10.08
N LEU A 166 -10.45 11.91 9.50
CA LEU A 166 -11.66 11.37 10.10
C LEU A 166 -11.57 9.85 10.31
N ILE A 167 -11.04 9.10 9.34
CA ILE A 167 -10.82 7.65 9.48
C ILE A 167 -9.88 7.36 10.65
N LEU A 168 -8.82 8.15 10.79
CA LEU A 168 -7.84 8.01 11.86
C LEU A 168 -8.44 8.36 13.23
N LEU A 169 -9.15 9.48 13.33
CA LEU A 169 -9.83 9.92 14.55
C LEU A 169 -10.85 8.88 15.02
N SER A 170 -11.74 8.42 14.13
CA SER A 170 -12.72 7.38 14.47
C SER A 170 -12.06 6.08 14.93
N LYS A 171 -10.89 5.75 14.39
CA LYS A 171 -10.15 4.55 14.81
C LYS A 171 -9.49 4.75 16.18
N GLU A 172 -8.89 5.91 16.43
CA GLU A 172 -8.29 6.25 17.72
C GLU A 172 -9.35 6.24 18.84
N GLU A 173 -10.52 6.84 18.61
CA GLU A 173 -11.66 6.84 19.54
C GLU A 173 -12.09 5.42 19.93
N LEU A 174 -12.03 4.46 19.01
CA LEU A 174 -12.38 3.06 19.27
C LEU A 174 -11.30 2.29 20.05
N GLU A 175 -10.03 2.68 19.89
CA GLU A 175 -8.90 2.03 20.57
C GLU A 175 -8.65 2.62 21.98
N GLN A 176 -9.10 3.84 22.25
CA GLN A 176 -9.17 4.44 23.58
C GLN A 176 -10.29 3.78 24.43
N LYS A 177 -10.09 2.54 24.89
CA LYS A 177 -11.02 1.89 25.84
C LYS A 177 -11.14 2.71 27.13
N PRO A 178 -12.34 2.89 27.72
CA PRO A 178 -12.48 3.45 29.06
C PRO A 178 -11.70 2.62 30.07
N ALA A 179 -11.02 3.27 31.01
CA ALA A 179 -10.32 2.60 32.11
C ALA A 179 -11.26 1.57 32.79
N PRO A 180 -10.75 0.39 33.18
CA PRO A 180 -11.55 -0.56 33.95
C PRO A 180 -12.14 0.17 35.16
N ALA A 181 -13.45 0.06 35.37
CA ALA A 181 -14.10 0.63 36.54
C ALA A 181 -13.30 0.24 37.80
N PRO A 182 -12.98 1.19 38.71
CA PRO A 182 -12.24 0.86 39.91
C PRO A 182 -12.97 -0.28 40.62
N ILE A 183 -12.27 -1.40 40.82
CA ILE A 183 -12.77 -2.50 41.65
C ILE A 183 -12.93 -1.91 43.04
N VAL A 184 -14.16 -1.61 43.43
CA VAL A 184 -14.50 -1.22 44.79
C VAL A 184 -14.11 -2.40 45.67
N LYS A 185 -12.99 -2.27 46.38
CA LYS A 185 -12.62 -3.20 47.45
C LYS A 185 -13.71 -3.07 48.52
N THR A 186 -14.64 -4.01 48.58
CA THR A 186 -15.51 -4.18 49.74
C THR A 186 -14.60 -4.58 50.90
N GLU A 187 -14.33 -3.61 51.78
CA GLU A 187 -13.66 -3.84 53.04
C GLU A 187 -14.51 -4.82 53.87
N PRO A 188 -13.94 -5.89 54.44
CA PRO A 188 -14.71 -6.85 55.21
C PRO A 188 -15.28 -6.14 56.45
N ALA A 189 -16.60 -6.27 56.64
CA ALA A 189 -17.29 -5.80 57.83
C ALA A 189 -16.61 -6.38 59.08
N LYS A 190 -16.18 -5.49 59.98
CA LYS A 190 -15.75 -5.86 61.32
C LYS A 190 -17.00 -6.22 62.13
N GLU A 191 -17.16 -7.49 62.45
CA GLU A 191 -17.90 -7.98 63.62
C GLU A 191 -16.92 -8.56 64.65
#